data_AF-A0A3D9RH99-F1
#
_entry.id   AF-A0A3D9RH99-F1
#
_cell.length_a   1.000
_cell.length_b   1.000
_cell.length_c   1.000
_cell.angle_alpha   90.00
_cell.angle_beta   90.00
_cell.angle_gamma   90.00
#
_symmetry.space_group_name_H-M   'P 1'
#
loop_
_entity.id
_entity.type
_entity.pdbx_description
1 polymer ?
#
loop_
_entity_poly.entity_id
_entity_poly.type
_entity_poly.pdbx_seq_one_letter_code
_entity_poly.pdbx_strand_id
1 'polypeptide(L)' 'MGQRKKFDKAFKEQVVLRILAEESTVADAAKELDVHYTTVRDW' A
#
# COMPACT_ATOMS: atom_id res chain seq x y z
N MET A 1 -14.36 12.41 -16.59
CA MET A 1 -13.62 12.42 -15.32
C MET A 1 -13.73 11.04 -14.69
N GLY A 2 -12.61 10.41 -14.32
CA GLY A 2 -12.66 9.08 -13.72
C GLY A 2 -11.31 8.37 -13.79
N GLN A 3 -10.26 9.01 -13.27
CA GLN A 3 -9.03 8.29 -12.98
C GLN A 3 -9.38 7.28 -11.88
N ARG A 4 -9.67 6.04 -12.27
CA ARG A 4 -9.80 4.90 -11.34
C ARG A 4 -8.57 4.95 -10.44
N LYS A 5 -8.76 5.10 -9.13
CA LYS A 5 -7.66 5.04 -8.16
C LYS A 5 -6.91 3.74 -8.43
N LYS A 6 -5.60 3.84 -8.70
CA LYS A 6 -4.70 2.71 -9.03
C LYS A 6 -4.77 1.57 -8.00
N PHE A 7 -5.21 1.89 -6.78
CA PHE A 7 -5.46 0.97 -5.68
C PHE A 7 -6.83 1.26 -5.07
N ASP A 8 -7.67 0.23 -4.92
CA ASP A 8 -8.95 0.29 -4.23
C ASP A 8 -8.77 0.11 -2.71
N LYS A 9 -9.86 0.29 -1.94
CA LYS A 9 -9.80 0.27 -0.47
C LYS A 9 -9.37 -1.09 0.07
N ALA A 10 -9.91 -2.18 -0.48
CA ALA A 10 -9.61 -3.53 -0.03
C ALA A 10 -8.14 -3.89 -0.24
N PHE A 11 -7.57 -3.46 -1.38
CA PHE A 11 -6.15 -3.65 -1.64
C PHE A 11 -5.26 -2.91 -0.62
N LYS A 12 -5.57 -1.65 -0.32
CA LYS A 12 -4.83 -0.88 0.70
C LYS A 12 -4.89 -1.55 2.07
N GLU A 13 -6.08 -1.99 2.49
CA GLU A 13 -6.26 -2.70 3.76
C GLU A 13 -5.45 -4.01 3.81
N GLN A 14 -5.40 -4.75 2.70
CA GLN A 14 -4.57 -5.97 2.62
C GLN A 14 -3.07 -5.67 2.77
N VAL A 15 -2.58 -4.60 2.14
CA VAL A 15 -1.17 -4.20 2.27
C VAL A 15 -0.85 -3.82 3.71
N VAL A 16 -1.71 -3.03 4.36
CA VAL A 16 -1.54 -2.65 5.76
C VAL A 16 -1.57 -3.88 6.68
N LEU A 17 -2.48 -4.82 6.45
CA LEU A 17 -2.56 -6.05 7.24
C LEU A 17 -1.29 -6.89 7.16
N ARG A 18 -0.66 -7.00 5.98
CA ARG A 18 0.63 -7.69 5.82
C ARG A 18 1.76 -6.99 6.58
N ILE A 19 1.76 -5.66 6.60
CA ILE A 19 2.73 -4.89 7.37
C ILE A 19 2.51 -5.08 8.87
N LEU A 20 1.26 -5.08 9.33
CA LEU A 20 0.91 -5.33 10.74
C LEU A 20 1.20 -6.76 11.19
N ALA A 21 1.13 -7.73 10.27
CA ALA A 21 1.52 -9.12 10.50
C ALA A 21 3.05 -9.33 10.45
N GLU A 22 3.83 -8.26 10.26
CA GLU A 22 5.29 -8.29 10.13
C GLU A 22 5.79 -9.13 8.92
N GLU A 23 4.89 -9.44 7.98
CA GLU A 23 5.20 -10.18 6.74
C GLU A 23 5.84 -9.28 5.67
N SER A 24 5.70 -7.96 5.80
CA SER A 24 6.27 -6.95 4.91
C SER A 24 6.55 -5.65 5.67
N THR A 25 7.37 -4.77 5.10
CA THR A 25 7.60 -3.43 5.66
C THR A 25 6.97 -2.36 4.77
N VAL A 26 6.74 -1.17 5.33
CA VAL A 26 6.26 0.00 4.56
C VAL A 26 7.17 0.29 3.37
N ALA A 27 8.49 0.12 3.53
CA ALA A 27 9.47 0.35 2.47
C ALA A 27 9.41 -0.72 1.39
N ASP A 28 9.26 -2.00 1.77
CA ASP A 28 9.16 -3.11 0.83
C ASP A 28 7.87 -3.04 0.02
N ALA A 29 6.73 -2.84 0.69
CA ALA A 29 5.44 -2.64 0.02
C ALA A 29 5.47 -1.41 -0.91
N ALA A 30 6.13 -0.33 -0.53
CA ALA A 30 6.26 0.84 -1.38
C ALA A 30 7.10 0.57 -2.64
N LYS A 31 8.18 -0.20 -2.48
CA LYS A 31 9.04 -0.63 -3.59
C LYS A 31 8.31 -1.60 -4.53
N GLU A 32 7.56 -2.56 -3.99
CA GLU A 32 6.76 -3.50 -4.78
C GLU A 32 5.67 -2.81 -5.60
N LEU A 33 5.04 -1.79 -5.02
CA LEU A 33 3.93 -1.07 -5.63
C LEU A 33 4.38 0.12 -6.49
N ASP A 34 5.69 0.37 -6.57
CA ASP A 34 6.30 1.52 -7.24
C ASP A 34 5.65 2.84 -6.80
N VAL A 35 5.55 3.03 -5.50
CA VAL A 35 5.03 4.24 -4.86
C VAL A 35 6.02 4.77 -3.83
N HIS A 36 5.88 6.04 -3.47
CA HIS A 36 6.66 6.59 -2.38
C HIS A 36 6.21 6.00 -1.04
N TYR A 37 7.13 5.69 -0.12
CA TYR A 37 6.82 5.04 1.16
C TYR A 37 5.80 5.80 2.00
N THR A 38 5.76 7.13 1.90
CA THR A 38 4.74 7.96 2.57
C THR A 38 3.33 7.62 2.11
N THR A 39 3.17 7.17 0.86
CA THR A 39 1.88 6.74 0.30
C THR A 39 1.36 5.51 1.03
N VAL A 40 2.24 4.52 1.28
CA VAL A 40 1.89 3.31 2.03
C VAL A 40 1.70 3.62 3.52
N ARG A 41 2.47 4.57 4.07
CA ARG A 41 2.31 5.05 5.45
C ARG A 41 0.97 5.75 5.70
N ASP A 42 0.40 6.38 4.67
CA ASP A 42 -0.90 7.06 4.73
C ASP A 42 -2.09 6.10 4.48
N TRP A 43 -1.83 4.81 4.25
CA TRP A 43 -2.85 3.76 4.12
C TRP A 43 -3.09 3.09 5.46
#